data_AF-X1ADB6-F1
#
_entry.id   AF-X1ADB6-F1
#
_cell.length_a   1.000
_cell.length_b   1.000
_cell.length_c   1.000
_cell.angle_alpha   90.00
_cell.angle_beta   90.00
_cell.angle_gamma   90.00
#
_symmetry.space_group_name_H-M   'P 1'
#
loop_
_entity.id
_entity.type
_entity.pdbx_description
1 polymer ?
#
loop_
_entity_poly.entity_id
_entity_poly.type
_entity_poly.pdbx_seq_one_letter_code
_entity_poly.pdbx_strand_id
1 'polypeptide(L)'
;MNFPGVLSGDEKVLNKIIASQGSVIDGHAPGLKGKELNAYIAAGIFSDHECTTLEEGKEKLKRGMYLMIREGSSEKNLDALLPLVTDNTYKRCFFVVDDRSCSDLLHEGDIDWVLREAISKGLEPIRALQMATINTAEYFRLYDRGAIAPGYVANLVTITDLPKLEIDMVFYKGKLVARQGRPLFSLPQLKANSYQLTANTVRIKPLTTELLSLRAKRSNLTEETYPIIEIVPRQIATKKRVEKVKVVDGMIVPDLEKDILKLVVVERHKASGNIGLGLVKGFGLKQGALASSVAHDSHNIIAVGTNDFDILKAIEEIERLQGGLVACVNHKVLASLPLPIAGLLSPEPLEVV
;
A
#
# COMPACT_ATOMS: atom_id res chain seq x y z
N MET A 1 2.67 1.26 12.61
CA MET A 1 1.23 1.46 12.34
C MET A 1 0.32 1.45 13.58
N ASN A 2 0.48 0.54 14.57
CA ASN A 2 -0.37 0.52 15.77
C ASN A 2 0.00 1.66 16.75
N PHE A 3 -0.13 2.90 16.31
CA PHE A 3 0.07 4.08 17.15
C PHE A 3 -0.94 4.13 18.32
N PRO A 4 -2.20 3.66 18.23
CA PRO A 4 -3.08 3.63 19.40
C PRO A 4 -2.50 2.80 20.54
N GLY A 5 -1.88 1.65 20.22
CA GLY A 5 -1.17 0.84 21.21
C GLY A 5 0.04 1.54 21.84
N VAL A 6 0.75 2.39 21.09
CA VAL A 6 1.81 3.24 21.66
C VAL A 6 1.22 4.23 22.68
N LEU A 7 0.14 4.92 22.29
CA LEU A 7 -0.50 5.94 23.14
C LEU A 7 -1.14 5.37 24.40
N SER A 8 -1.72 4.17 24.31
CA SER A 8 -2.31 3.47 25.45
C SER A 8 -1.29 2.77 26.34
N GLY A 9 0.00 2.79 25.97
CA GLY A 9 1.04 2.07 26.68
C GLY A 9 0.89 0.54 26.63
N ASP A 10 0.40 0.00 25.50
CA ASP A 10 0.29 -1.45 25.30
C ASP A 10 1.67 -2.10 25.43
N GLU A 11 1.79 -3.02 26.38
CA GLU A 11 3.07 -3.63 26.75
C GLU A 11 3.74 -4.35 25.57
N LYS A 12 2.96 -5.03 24.71
CA LYS A 12 3.52 -5.74 23.55
C LYS A 12 4.04 -4.76 22.49
N VAL A 13 3.35 -3.64 22.29
CA VAL A 13 3.81 -2.59 21.38
C VAL A 13 5.05 -1.89 21.94
N LEU A 14 5.06 -1.51 23.21
CA LEU A 14 6.21 -0.87 23.84
C LEU A 14 7.44 -1.79 23.88
N ASN A 15 7.26 -3.08 24.13
CA ASN A 15 8.37 -4.04 24.11
C ASN A 15 9.04 -4.14 22.72
N LYS A 16 8.29 -3.98 21.62
CA LYS A 16 8.88 -3.90 20.26
C LYS A 16 9.73 -2.64 20.07
N ILE A 17 9.26 -1.51 20.60
CA ILE A 17 10.01 -0.24 20.59
C ILE A 17 11.30 -0.38 21.40
N ILE A 18 11.22 -0.93 22.62
CA ILE A 18 12.38 -1.17 23.48
C ILE A 18 13.39 -2.10 22.81
N ALA A 19 12.93 -3.20 22.21
CA ALA A 19 13.79 -4.14 21.49
C ALA A 19 14.50 -3.52 20.27
N SER A 20 13.98 -2.40 19.75
CA SER A 20 14.54 -1.69 18.59
C SER A 20 15.45 -0.52 18.98
N GLN A 21 15.70 -0.31 20.28
CA GLN A 21 16.60 0.75 20.75
C GLN A 21 18.00 0.64 20.15
N GLY A 22 18.59 1.79 19.84
CA GLY A 22 19.87 1.87 19.11
C GLY A 22 19.71 1.88 17.59
N SER A 23 18.59 1.39 17.07
CA SER A 23 18.22 1.51 15.65
C SER A 23 17.32 2.72 15.41
N VAL A 24 17.01 2.99 14.15
CA VAL A 24 15.98 3.96 13.75
C VAL A 24 14.62 3.29 13.90
N ILE A 25 13.65 4.00 14.49
CA ILE A 25 12.28 3.53 14.68
C ILE A 25 11.38 4.37 13.79
N ASP A 26 10.91 3.78 12.71
CA ASP A 26 10.04 4.43 11.74
C ASP A 26 8.60 4.54 12.23
N GLY A 27 7.96 5.66 11.89
CA GLY A 27 6.59 5.93 12.28
C GLY A 27 5.58 5.74 11.16
N HIS A 28 4.33 5.55 11.60
CA HIS A 28 3.12 5.52 10.79
C HIS A 28 2.01 5.99 11.72
N ALA A 29 1.63 7.25 11.56
CA ALA A 29 0.79 8.00 12.50
C ALA A 29 -0.21 8.93 11.76
N PRO A 30 -1.12 8.36 10.95
CA PRO A 30 -2.09 9.15 10.17
C PRO A 30 -3.00 9.96 11.10
N GLY A 31 -3.07 11.27 10.89
CA GLY A 31 -3.96 12.19 11.60
C GLY A 31 -3.58 12.46 13.06
N LEU A 32 -2.45 11.92 13.55
CA LEU A 32 -2.02 12.07 14.93
C LEU A 32 -1.48 13.49 15.19
N LYS A 33 -1.98 14.14 16.26
CA LYS A 33 -1.70 15.56 16.55
C LYS A 33 -1.65 15.89 18.03
N GLY A 34 -1.20 17.10 18.36
CA GLY A 34 -1.25 17.65 19.71
C GLY A 34 -0.50 16.83 20.75
N LYS A 35 -1.13 16.57 21.90
CA LYS A 35 -0.50 15.85 23.02
C LYS A 35 -0.26 14.37 22.70
N GLU A 36 -1.11 13.76 21.89
CA GLU A 36 -0.94 12.37 21.48
C GLU A 36 0.28 12.22 20.57
N LEU A 37 0.48 13.16 19.65
CA LEU A 37 1.70 13.23 18.85
C LEU A 37 2.96 13.37 19.73
N ASN A 38 2.92 14.19 20.77
CA ASN A 38 4.03 14.29 21.71
C ASN A 38 4.31 12.96 22.42
N ALA A 39 3.27 12.21 22.82
CA ALA A 39 3.43 10.90 23.46
C ALA A 39 4.06 9.88 22.50
N TYR A 40 3.66 9.90 21.23
CA TYR A 40 4.23 9.04 20.18
C TYR A 40 5.72 9.34 19.93
N ILE A 41 6.07 10.63 19.85
CA ILE A 41 7.47 11.07 19.72
C ILE A 41 8.29 10.72 20.96
N ALA A 42 7.71 10.88 22.16
CA ALA A 42 8.37 10.53 23.43
C ALA A 42 8.69 9.03 23.54
N ALA A 43 7.96 8.17 22.81
CA ALA A 43 8.28 6.75 22.68
C ALA A 43 9.48 6.48 21.74
N GLY A 44 10.09 7.50 21.14
CA GLY A 44 11.28 7.39 20.30
C GLY A 44 11.02 7.26 18.81
N ILE A 45 9.79 7.56 18.36
CA ILE A 45 9.39 7.45 16.96
C ILE A 45 9.42 8.84 16.31
N PHE A 46 10.32 9.03 15.35
CA PHE A 46 10.67 10.36 14.84
C PHE A 46 10.37 10.58 13.36
N SER A 47 9.76 9.63 12.64
CA SER A 47 9.34 9.83 11.25
C SER A 47 7.85 9.55 11.07
N ASP A 48 7.32 9.98 9.93
CA ASP A 48 6.00 9.57 9.46
C ASP A 48 5.87 9.76 7.93
N HIS A 49 5.27 8.77 7.26
CA HIS A 49 4.93 8.79 5.82
C HIS A 49 3.44 8.99 5.55
N GLU A 50 2.61 9.11 6.60
CA GLU A 50 1.15 9.13 6.49
C GLU A 50 0.54 10.53 6.46
N CYS A 51 1.36 11.57 6.33
CA CYS A 51 0.86 12.94 6.27
C CYS A 51 0.08 13.17 4.98
N THR A 52 -1.17 13.60 5.11
CA THR A 52 -2.04 13.87 3.94
C THR A 52 -2.33 15.35 3.72
N THR A 53 -2.03 16.18 4.73
CA THR A 53 -2.31 17.62 4.70
C THR A 53 -1.11 18.45 5.09
N LEU A 54 -1.05 19.69 4.57
CA LEU A 54 -0.01 20.66 4.88
C LEU A 54 0.09 20.92 6.40
N GLU A 55 -1.04 21.06 7.09
CA GLU A 55 -1.06 21.38 8.51
C GLU A 55 -0.57 20.21 9.38
N GLU A 56 -0.91 18.98 9.01
CA GLU A 56 -0.39 17.79 9.68
C GLU A 56 1.13 17.68 9.54
N GLY A 57 1.65 17.80 8.32
CA GLY A 57 3.10 17.77 8.06
C GLY A 57 3.83 18.92 8.78
N LYS A 58 3.24 20.11 8.79
CA LYS A 58 3.78 21.29 9.50
C LYS A 58 3.84 21.08 11.01
N GLU A 59 2.82 20.48 11.62
CA GLU A 59 2.85 20.17 13.05
C GLU A 59 3.95 19.17 13.38
N LYS A 60 4.07 18.08 12.61
CA LYS A 60 5.09 17.05 12.82
C LYS A 60 6.50 17.60 12.65
N LEU A 61 6.75 18.42 11.62
CA LEU A 61 8.03 19.12 11.44
C LEU A 61 8.36 20.06 12.61
N LYS A 62 7.38 20.85 13.09
CA LYS A 62 7.56 21.74 14.26
C LYS A 62 7.93 20.99 15.53
N ARG A 63 7.57 19.71 15.65
CA ARG A 63 7.90 18.83 16.78
C ARG A 63 9.19 18.05 16.56
N GLY A 64 9.92 18.34 15.49
CA GLY A 64 11.22 17.73 15.20
C GLY A 64 11.13 16.33 14.59
N MET A 65 9.97 15.94 14.05
CA MET A 65 9.90 14.72 13.23
C MET A 65 10.51 14.94 11.86
N TYR A 66 10.89 13.84 11.23
CA TYR A 66 11.20 13.74 9.81
C TYR A 66 9.92 13.46 9.04
N LEU A 67 9.72 14.20 7.96
CA LEU A 67 8.60 14.05 7.05
C LEU A 67 9.03 13.19 5.86
N MET A 68 8.47 11.99 5.77
CA MET A 68 8.61 11.13 4.60
C MET A 68 7.52 11.52 3.60
N ILE A 69 7.89 12.22 2.54
CA ILE A 69 6.95 12.71 1.52
C ILE A 69 6.68 11.57 0.53
N ARG A 70 5.47 11.01 0.61
CA ARG A 70 5.04 9.86 -0.18
C ARG A 70 4.49 10.25 -1.54
N GLU A 71 4.92 9.53 -2.58
CA GLU A 71 4.35 9.58 -3.92
C GLU A 71 4.32 8.17 -4.54
N GLY A 72 3.35 7.37 -4.08
CA GLY A 72 3.10 6.00 -4.51
C GLY A 72 2.02 5.89 -5.58
N SER A 73 1.51 4.67 -5.78
CA SER A 73 0.44 4.38 -6.75
C SER A 73 -0.93 4.87 -6.28
N SER A 74 -1.29 4.54 -5.05
CA SER A 74 -2.59 4.88 -4.48
C SER A 74 -2.51 6.18 -3.66
N GLU A 75 -1.42 6.37 -2.91
CA GLU A 75 -1.21 7.50 -2.02
C GLU A 75 -0.22 8.50 -2.64
N LYS A 76 -0.77 9.63 -3.09
CA LYS A 76 -0.01 10.72 -3.72
C LYS A 76 -0.08 11.98 -2.85
N ASN A 77 0.98 12.24 -2.10
CA ASN A 77 1.03 13.32 -1.10
C ASN A 77 2.08 14.40 -1.43
N LEU A 78 2.85 14.24 -2.52
CA LEU A 78 3.87 15.20 -2.92
C LEU A 78 3.29 16.60 -3.05
N ASP A 79 2.20 16.78 -3.80
CA ASP A 79 1.57 18.09 -4.02
C ASP A 79 1.18 18.81 -2.73
N ALA A 80 0.62 18.07 -1.78
CA ALA A 80 0.14 18.62 -0.52
C ALA A 80 1.29 19.02 0.42
N LEU A 81 2.42 18.30 0.37
CA LEU A 81 3.50 18.42 1.35
C LEU A 81 4.73 19.16 0.81
N LEU A 82 4.93 19.25 -0.51
CA LEU A 82 6.06 19.93 -1.13
C LEU A 82 6.24 21.38 -0.65
N PRO A 83 5.19 22.18 -0.37
CA PRO A 83 5.36 23.52 0.20
C PRO A 83 6.04 23.56 1.57
N LEU A 84 6.13 22.42 2.29
CA LEU A 84 6.86 22.31 3.55
C LEU A 84 8.36 22.17 3.34
N VAL A 85 8.85 22.00 2.10
CA VAL A 85 10.27 21.85 1.77
C VAL A 85 10.88 23.23 1.52
N THR A 86 11.31 23.88 2.61
CA THR A 86 11.92 25.22 2.59
C THR A 86 13.38 25.14 3.03
N ASP A 87 14.13 26.24 2.88
CA ASP A 87 15.52 26.35 3.35
C ASP A 87 15.68 25.98 4.84
N ASN A 88 14.63 26.18 5.64
CA ASN A 88 14.62 25.90 7.08
C ASN A 88 14.25 24.45 7.43
N THR A 89 13.61 23.73 6.52
CA THR A 89 12.94 22.46 6.83
C THR A 89 13.40 21.29 5.98
N TYR A 90 14.00 21.53 4.80
CA TYR A 90 14.31 20.48 3.83
C TYR A 90 15.16 19.34 4.41
N LYS A 91 16.07 19.62 5.35
CA LYS A 91 16.93 18.62 6.02
C LYS A 91 16.14 17.56 6.81
N ARG A 92 14.88 17.84 7.15
CA ARG A 92 13.96 16.91 7.81
C ARG A 92 12.93 16.31 6.85
N CYS A 93 13.07 16.54 5.55
CA CYS A 93 12.20 15.99 4.53
C CYS A 93 13.00 15.03 3.64
N PHE A 94 12.39 13.92 3.26
CA PHE A 94 12.91 13.02 2.24
C PHE A 94 11.78 12.28 1.53
N PHE A 95 12.05 11.76 0.34
CA PHE A 95 11.04 11.09 -0.48
C PHE A 95 10.91 9.61 -0.16
N VAL A 96 9.68 9.11 -0.24
CA VAL A 96 9.35 7.67 -0.21
C VAL A 96 8.31 7.39 -1.28
N VAL A 97 8.29 6.18 -1.83
CA VAL A 97 7.19 5.74 -2.71
C VAL A 97 6.12 4.97 -1.95
N ASP A 98 6.49 4.35 -0.83
CA ASP A 98 5.65 3.38 -0.12
C ASP A 98 5.21 2.25 -1.06
N ASP A 99 3.93 2.14 -1.40
CA ASP A 99 3.43 1.14 -2.34
C ASP A 99 3.47 1.62 -3.80
N ARG A 100 4.10 0.82 -4.66
CA ARG A 100 4.14 0.99 -6.12
C ARG A 100 3.62 -0.25 -6.84
N SER A 101 2.69 -0.05 -7.75
CA SER A 101 2.18 -1.08 -8.65
C SER A 101 3.24 -1.43 -9.71
N CYS A 102 3.15 -2.65 -10.27
CA CYS A 102 4.03 -3.07 -11.37
C CYS A 102 3.89 -2.16 -12.59
N SER A 103 2.66 -1.77 -12.93
CA SER A 103 2.37 -0.82 -14.01
C SER A 103 3.06 0.53 -13.79
N ASP A 104 2.96 1.12 -12.60
CA ASP A 104 3.57 2.44 -12.34
C ASP A 104 5.10 2.33 -12.27
N LEU A 105 5.64 1.24 -11.73
CA LEU A 105 7.07 1.01 -11.73
C LEU A 105 7.62 0.90 -13.17
N LEU A 106 6.89 0.22 -14.06
CA LEU A 106 7.27 0.04 -15.46
C LEU A 106 7.20 1.35 -16.27
N HIS A 107 6.20 2.18 -16.02
CA HIS A 107 5.91 3.36 -16.84
C HIS A 107 6.45 4.68 -16.27
N GLU A 108 6.42 4.84 -14.94
CA GLU A 108 6.82 6.07 -14.25
C GLU A 108 8.23 5.95 -13.66
N GLY A 109 8.54 4.80 -13.05
CA GLY A 109 9.76 4.55 -12.28
C GLY A 109 9.49 4.46 -10.77
N ASP A 110 10.54 4.70 -9.97
CA ASP A 110 10.54 4.59 -8.51
C ASP A 110 10.83 5.98 -7.89
N ILE A 111 11.80 6.11 -6.98
CA ILE A 111 12.24 7.40 -6.41
C ILE A 111 12.67 8.41 -7.48
N ASP A 112 13.19 7.95 -8.63
CA ASP A 112 13.57 8.82 -9.75
C ASP A 112 12.36 9.52 -10.38
N TRP A 113 11.18 8.88 -10.37
CA TRP A 113 9.93 9.53 -10.75
C TRP A 113 9.56 10.63 -9.77
N VAL A 114 9.61 10.36 -8.46
CA VAL A 114 9.26 11.33 -7.41
C VAL A 114 10.15 12.58 -7.51
N LEU A 115 11.43 12.39 -7.82
CA LEU A 115 12.37 13.47 -8.09
C LEU A 115 11.96 14.31 -9.29
N ARG A 116 11.66 13.69 -10.44
CA ARG A 116 11.19 14.39 -11.65
C ARG A 116 9.92 15.19 -11.38
N GLU A 117 8.96 14.58 -10.69
CA GLU A 117 7.70 15.24 -10.33
C GLU A 117 7.94 16.45 -9.41
N ALA A 118 8.76 16.31 -8.37
CA ALA A 118 9.07 17.40 -7.46
C ALA A 118 9.75 18.58 -8.19
N ILE A 119 10.70 18.28 -9.08
CA ILE A 119 11.39 19.29 -9.90
C ILE A 119 10.41 19.98 -10.86
N SER A 120 9.53 19.21 -11.52
CA SER A 120 8.52 19.78 -12.43
C SER A 120 7.56 20.74 -11.73
N LYS A 121 7.33 20.52 -10.42
CA LYS A 121 6.51 21.36 -9.54
C LYS A 121 7.28 22.54 -8.94
N GLY A 122 8.54 22.74 -9.33
CA GLY A 122 9.35 23.90 -8.97
C GLY A 122 10.31 23.69 -7.79
N LEU A 123 10.47 22.46 -7.28
CA LEU A 123 11.53 22.19 -6.32
C LEU A 123 12.90 22.31 -7.00
N GLU A 124 13.83 23.01 -6.35
CA GLU A 124 15.19 23.14 -6.86
C GLU A 124 15.87 21.75 -6.99
N PRO A 125 16.47 21.41 -8.15
CA PRO A 125 16.97 20.05 -8.40
C PRO A 125 18.00 19.52 -7.40
N ILE A 126 18.94 20.36 -6.93
CA ILE A 126 19.93 19.93 -5.94
C ILE A 126 19.24 19.60 -4.61
N ARG A 127 18.26 20.38 -4.18
CA ARG A 127 17.43 20.08 -3.01
C ARG A 127 16.67 18.78 -3.15
N ALA A 128 16.06 18.54 -4.32
CA ALA A 128 15.38 17.28 -4.60
C ALA A 128 16.36 16.10 -4.47
N LEU A 129 17.55 16.20 -5.05
CA LEU A 129 18.60 15.18 -4.92
C LEU A 129 19.03 14.97 -3.46
N GLN A 130 19.22 16.03 -2.67
CA GLN A 130 19.55 15.92 -1.25
C GLN A 130 18.49 15.13 -0.47
N MET A 131 17.22 15.38 -0.77
CA MET A 131 16.09 14.65 -0.18
C MET A 131 16.00 13.19 -0.59
N ALA A 132 16.55 12.79 -1.74
CA ALA A 132 16.62 11.39 -2.16
C ALA A 132 17.94 10.69 -1.77
N THR A 133 18.93 11.44 -1.27
CA THR A 133 20.28 10.94 -0.99
C THR A 133 20.69 11.21 0.45
N ILE A 134 21.32 12.35 0.74
CA ILE A 134 21.94 12.63 2.03
C ILE A 134 20.93 12.71 3.17
N ASN A 135 19.77 13.35 2.98
CA ASN A 135 18.77 13.46 4.05
C ASN A 135 18.25 12.08 4.46
N THR A 136 17.97 11.22 3.48
CA THR A 136 17.55 9.83 3.70
C THR A 136 18.63 9.03 4.40
N ALA A 137 19.88 9.14 3.93
CA ALA A 137 21.01 8.42 4.53
C ALA A 137 21.29 8.87 5.98
N GLU A 138 21.24 10.16 6.26
CA GLU A 138 21.40 10.72 7.61
C GLU A 138 20.29 10.22 8.55
N TYR A 139 19.04 10.24 8.11
CA TYR A 139 17.91 9.75 8.90
C TYR A 139 18.09 8.28 9.29
N PHE A 140 18.41 7.43 8.30
CA PHE A 140 18.63 5.99 8.51
C PHE A 140 20.00 5.64 9.10
N ARG A 141 20.85 6.63 9.42
CA ARG A 141 22.21 6.45 9.96
C ARG A 141 23.12 5.61 9.05
N LEU A 142 22.90 5.72 7.74
CA LEU A 142 23.69 5.07 6.70
C LEU A 142 24.87 5.97 6.32
N TYR A 143 25.84 6.10 7.24
CA TYR A 143 26.95 7.05 7.14
C TYR A 143 27.96 6.75 6.02
N ASP A 144 27.82 5.60 5.36
CA ASP A 144 28.67 5.17 4.25
C ASP A 144 28.09 5.53 2.86
N ARG A 145 26.95 6.22 2.78
CA ARG A 145 26.29 6.57 1.51
C ARG A 145 25.49 7.88 1.59
N GLY A 146 24.89 8.28 0.47
CA GLY A 146 24.11 9.51 0.36
C GLY A 146 24.91 10.76 -0.04
N ALA A 147 26.24 10.66 -0.14
CA ALA A 147 27.11 11.74 -0.62
C ALA A 147 28.28 11.19 -1.47
N ILE A 148 28.92 12.08 -2.22
CA ILE A 148 30.14 11.79 -2.99
C ILE A 148 31.33 12.35 -2.22
N ALA A 149 32.01 11.49 -1.46
CA ALA A 149 33.17 11.85 -0.65
C ALA A 149 34.10 10.64 -0.40
N PRO A 150 35.39 10.86 -0.10
CA PRO A 150 36.28 9.78 0.33
C PRO A 150 35.69 9.01 1.53
N GLY A 151 35.73 7.68 1.48
CA GLY A 151 35.18 6.80 2.51
C GLY A 151 33.72 6.36 2.28
N TYR A 152 33.00 6.97 1.34
CA TYR A 152 31.64 6.58 0.99
C TYR A 152 31.64 5.47 -0.07
N VAL A 153 30.62 4.63 -0.05
CA VAL A 153 30.36 3.62 -1.08
C VAL A 153 30.05 4.33 -2.39
N ALA A 154 30.75 3.95 -3.45
CA ALA A 154 30.56 4.48 -4.81
C ALA A 154 29.27 3.96 -5.47
N ASN A 155 28.13 4.28 -4.87
CA ASN A 155 26.82 4.19 -5.49
C ASN A 155 26.52 5.55 -6.13
N LEU A 156 26.72 5.65 -7.44
CA LEU A 156 26.75 6.94 -8.15
C LEU A 156 25.79 6.91 -9.33
N VAL A 157 25.22 8.06 -9.64
CA VAL A 157 24.52 8.31 -10.90
C VAL A 157 25.16 9.49 -11.60
N THR A 158 25.24 9.45 -12.93
CA THR A 158 25.61 10.62 -13.74
C THR A 158 24.38 11.11 -14.48
N ILE A 159 24.23 12.43 -14.55
CA ILE A 159 23.03 13.09 -15.07
C ILE A 159 23.47 14.04 -16.18
N THR A 160 22.86 13.94 -17.36
CA THR A 160 23.17 14.79 -18.52
C THR A 160 22.39 16.10 -18.52
N ASP A 161 21.17 16.07 -17.99
CA ASP A 161 20.28 17.22 -17.85
C ASP A 161 19.63 17.16 -16.46
N LEU A 162 20.11 18.02 -15.55
CA LEU A 162 19.68 18.02 -14.15
C LEU A 162 18.21 18.46 -13.97
N PRO A 163 17.72 19.55 -14.61
CA PRO A 163 16.30 19.91 -14.60
C PRO A 163 15.35 18.80 -15.05
N LYS A 164 15.77 17.91 -15.96
CA LYS A 164 14.95 16.77 -16.41
C LYS A 164 15.27 15.44 -15.70
N LEU A 165 16.35 15.41 -14.92
CA LEU A 165 16.90 14.20 -14.33
C LEU A 165 17.20 13.10 -15.36
N GLU A 166 17.82 13.45 -16.48
CA GLU A 166 18.22 12.46 -17.51
C GLU A 166 19.46 11.69 -17.03
N ILE A 167 19.27 10.43 -16.59
CA ILE A 167 20.34 9.57 -16.07
C ILE A 167 21.11 8.89 -17.22
N ASP A 168 22.43 9.07 -17.27
CA ASP A 168 23.31 8.41 -18.25
C ASP A 168 23.89 7.10 -17.71
N MET A 169 24.62 7.15 -16.60
CA MET A 169 25.29 5.98 -16.02
C MET A 169 24.91 5.76 -14.56
N VAL A 170 24.75 4.49 -14.18
CA VAL A 170 24.53 4.07 -12.78
C VAL A 170 25.66 3.16 -12.34
N PHE A 171 26.26 3.47 -11.19
CA PHE A 171 27.31 2.70 -10.55
C PHE A 171 26.81 2.13 -9.23
N TYR A 172 27.13 0.86 -8.98
CA TYR A 172 26.90 0.20 -7.69
C TYR A 172 28.24 -0.32 -7.16
N LYS A 173 28.66 0.14 -5.98
CA LYS A 173 29.96 -0.16 -5.37
C LYS A 173 31.13 0.05 -6.37
N GLY A 174 31.08 1.13 -7.13
CA GLY A 174 32.12 1.53 -8.09
C GLY A 174 32.08 0.78 -9.43
N LYS A 175 31.15 -0.15 -9.64
CA LYS A 175 30.98 -0.86 -10.91
C LYS A 175 29.86 -0.24 -11.72
N LEU A 176 30.09 0.03 -13.00
CA LEU A 176 29.05 0.46 -13.94
C LEU A 176 28.04 -0.69 -14.12
N VAL A 177 26.79 -0.47 -13.70
CA VAL A 177 25.72 -1.48 -13.72
C VAL A 177 24.57 -1.14 -14.66
N ALA A 178 24.42 0.11 -15.06
CA ALA A 178 23.47 0.49 -16.10
C ALA A 178 24.00 1.68 -16.91
N ARG A 179 23.60 1.75 -18.17
CA ARG A 179 23.89 2.89 -19.05
C ARG A 179 22.70 3.18 -19.97
N GLN A 180 22.29 4.44 -20.04
CA GLN A 180 21.19 4.92 -20.89
C GLN A 180 19.91 4.08 -20.72
N GLY A 181 19.50 3.87 -19.47
CA GLY A 181 18.32 3.08 -19.10
C GLY A 181 18.46 1.56 -19.28
N ARG A 182 19.61 1.05 -19.74
CA ARG A 182 19.83 -0.38 -19.95
C ARG A 182 20.66 -1.01 -18.83
N PRO A 183 20.20 -2.09 -18.19
CA PRO A 183 21.03 -2.82 -17.24
C PRO A 183 22.20 -3.51 -17.97
N LEU A 184 23.37 -3.49 -17.35
CA LEU A 184 24.59 -4.18 -17.80
C LEU A 184 24.87 -5.44 -16.99
N PHE A 185 23.87 -5.90 -16.24
CA PHE A 185 23.89 -7.15 -15.48
C PHE A 185 22.77 -8.06 -15.98
N SER A 186 22.96 -9.37 -15.81
CA SER A 186 21.91 -10.36 -16.05
C SER A 186 20.95 -10.42 -14.86
N LEU A 187 19.65 -10.47 -15.14
CA LEU A 187 18.66 -10.77 -14.11
C LEU A 187 18.91 -12.18 -13.55
N PRO A 188 18.85 -12.37 -12.21
CA PRO A 188 18.95 -13.69 -11.64
C PRO A 188 17.79 -14.56 -12.11
N GLN A 189 18.09 -15.71 -12.72
CA GLN A 189 17.05 -16.67 -13.08
C GLN A 189 16.47 -17.28 -11.80
N LEU A 190 15.15 -17.16 -11.62
CA LEU A 190 14.44 -17.88 -10.58
C LEU A 190 14.57 -19.38 -10.86
N LYS A 191 15.13 -20.12 -9.91
CA LYS A 191 15.16 -21.58 -9.97
C LYS A 191 13.76 -22.09 -9.66
N ALA A 192 13.40 -23.27 -10.17
CA ALA A 192 12.08 -23.88 -9.95
C ALA A 192 11.66 -23.95 -8.47
N ASN A 193 12.62 -24.06 -7.54
CA ASN A 193 12.37 -24.14 -6.10
C ASN A 193 12.55 -22.81 -5.35
N SER A 194 12.79 -21.69 -6.05
CA SER A 194 13.16 -20.40 -5.44
C SER A 194 12.11 -19.86 -4.46
N TYR A 195 10.84 -20.27 -4.58
CA TYR A 195 9.74 -19.80 -3.73
C TYR A 195 8.94 -20.95 -3.11
N GLN A 196 9.53 -22.13 -2.94
CA GLN A 196 8.83 -23.30 -2.41
C GLN A 196 8.24 -23.07 -1.00
N LEU A 197 8.94 -22.31 -0.14
CA LEU A 197 8.46 -21.96 1.21
C LEU A 197 7.27 -21.01 1.21
N THR A 198 7.08 -20.27 0.12
CA THR A 198 6.01 -19.29 -0.07
C THR A 198 4.99 -19.74 -1.12
N ALA A 199 5.09 -20.99 -1.61
CA ALA A 199 4.10 -21.60 -2.47
C ALA A 199 2.96 -22.20 -1.63
N ASN A 200 1.81 -22.41 -2.28
CA ASN A 200 0.66 -23.11 -1.69
C ASN A 200 0.15 -22.46 -0.37
N THR A 201 0.11 -21.13 -0.34
CA THR A 201 -0.29 -20.35 0.85
C THR A 201 -1.76 -19.95 0.84
N VAL A 202 -2.48 -20.17 -0.26
CA VAL A 202 -3.93 -19.94 -0.31
C VAL A 202 -4.64 -21.25 0.00
N ARG A 203 -5.17 -21.33 1.23
CA ARG A 203 -5.82 -22.51 1.79
C ARG A 203 -7.16 -22.12 2.37
N ILE A 204 -8.24 -22.41 1.65
CA ILE A 204 -9.60 -22.15 2.11
C ILE A 204 -10.32 -23.48 2.34
N LYS A 205 -11.38 -23.44 3.15
CA LYS A 205 -12.36 -24.53 3.18
C LYS A 205 -13.28 -24.40 1.95
N PRO A 206 -13.90 -25.50 1.50
CA PRO A 206 -14.93 -25.42 0.46
C PRO A 206 -15.99 -24.37 0.81
N LEU A 207 -16.25 -23.47 -0.12
CA LEU A 207 -17.23 -22.39 0.03
C LEU A 207 -18.49 -22.72 -0.75
N THR A 208 -19.62 -22.23 -0.26
CA THR A 208 -20.90 -22.28 -0.96
C THR A 208 -21.58 -20.92 -0.89
N THR A 209 -22.55 -20.66 -1.77
CA THR A 209 -23.33 -19.42 -1.79
C THR A 209 -24.06 -19.15 -0.48
N GLU A 210 -24.46 -20.20 0.24
CA GLU A 210 -25.15 -20.11 1.54
C GLU A 210 -24.20 -19.60 2.65
N LEU A 211 -22.88 -19.76 2.48
CA LEU A 211 -21.90 -19.19 3.41
C LEU A 211 -21.64 -17.70 3.15
N LEU A 212 -22.02 -17.18 1.98
CA LEU A 212 -21.90 -15.75 1.60
C LEU A 212 -23.16 -14.93 1.92
N SER A 213 -24.16 -15.60 2.49
CA SER A 213 -25.49 -15.08 2.73
C SER A 213 -25.56 -14.17 3.97
N LEU A 214 -25.96 -12.91 3.78
CA LEU A 214 -26.18 -11.95 4.85
C LEU A 214 -27.64 -11.98 5.31
N ARG A 215 -27.92 -12.56 6.48
CA ARG A 215 -29.29 -12.62 7.00
C ARG A 215 -29.74 -11.27 7.54
N ALA A 216 -30.95 -10.86 7.17
CA ALA A 216 -31.63 -9.74 7.80
C ALA A 216 -31.99 -10.08 9.26
N LYS A 217 -32.10 -9.07 10.13
CA LYS A 217 -32.51 -9.27 11.54
C LYS A 217 -33.94 -9.80 11.68
N ARG A 218 -34.80 -9.54 10.69
CA ARG A 218 -36.20 -9.98 10.67
C ARG A 218 -36.55 -10.47 9.27
N SER A 219 -37.22 -11.63 9.19
CA SER A 219 -37.51 -12.33 7.94
C SER A 219 -38.52 -11.64 7.01
N ASN A 220 -39.40 -10.79 7.55
CA ASN A 220 -40.54 -10.23 6.81
C ASN A 220 -40.33 -8.77 6.36
N LEU A 221 -39.08 -8.29 6.33
CA LEU A 221 -38.75 -6.94 5.88
C LEU A 221 -38.36 -6.95 4.40
N THR A 222 -38.76 -5.90 3.67
CA THR A 222 -38.26 -5.61 2.31
C THR A 222 -37.03 -4.69 2.34
N GLU A 223 -36.84 -3.98 3.45
CA GLU A 223 -35.67 -3.13 3.71
C GLU A 223 -35.23 -3.24 5.16
N GLU A 224 -33.92 -3.18 5.40
CA GLU A 224 -33.33 -3.09 6.75
C GLU A 224 -32.36 -1.91 6.82
N THR A 225 -32.24 -1.31 8.01
CA THR A 225 -31.17 -0.35 8.29
C THR A 225 -29.88 -1.08 8.66
N TYR A 226 -28.85 -0.96 7.82
CA TYR A 226 -27.61 -1.73 7.95
C TYR A 226 -26.37 -0.81 7.84
N PRO A 227 -25.31 -1.07 8.63
CA PRO A 227 -24.06 -0.34 8.49
C PRO A 227 -23.32 -0.74 7.21
N ILE A 228 -22.90 0.22 6.41
CA ILE A 228 -22.12 0.00 5.19
C ILE A 228 -20.80 0.76 5.25
N ILE A 229 -19.80 0.22 4.56
CA ILE A 229 -18.50 0.86 4.36
C ILE A 229 -18.61 1.72 3.10
N GLU A 230 -18.41 3.03 3.21
CA GLU A 230 -18.34 3.94 2.06
C GLU A 230 -16.87 4.22 1.74
N ILE A 231 -16.46 3.95 0.50
CA ILE A 231 -15.10 4.26 0.06
C ILE A 231 -14.96 5.76 -0.19
N VAL A 232 -13.79 6.32 0.13
CA VAL A 232 -13.42 7.68 -0.27
C VAL A 232 -12.48 7.55 -1.47
N PRO A 233 -12.85 8.07 -2.66
CA PRO A 233 -11.98 7.97 -3.82
C PRO A 233 -10.57 8.50 -3.55
N ARG A 234 -9.55 7.74 -4.01
CA ARG A 234 -8.11 8.09 -3.89
C ARG A 234 -7.60 8.23 -2.45
N GLN A 235 -8.21 7.54 -1.49
CA GLN A 235 -7.76 7.51 -0.10
C GLN A 235 -7.93 6.12 0.51
N ILE A 236 -7.05 5.74 1.43
CA ILE A 236 -7.20 4.52 2.26
C ILE A 236 -8.37 4.68 3.25
N ALA A 237 -8.70 5.93 3.61
CA ALA A 237 -9.78 6.21 4.55
C ALA A 237 -11.16 5.78 4.02
N THR A 238 -11.95 5.17 4.91
CA THR A 238 -13.35 4.82 4.63
C THR A 238 -14.28 5.55 5.60
N LYS A 239 -15.56 5.66 5.23
CA LYS A 239 -16.60 6.24 6.09
C LYS A 239 -17.59 5.16 6.49
N LYS A 240 -17.98 5.16 7.76
CA LYS A 240 -19.16 4.41 8.18
C LYS A 240 -20.43 5.15 7.75
N ARG A 241 -21.34 4.43 7.09
CA ARG A 241 -22.69 4.89 6.80
C ARG A 241 -23.70 3.91 7.33
N VAL A 242 -24.91 4.41 7.56
CA VAL A 242 -26.06 3.60 7.96
C VAL A 242 -27.13 3.88 6.92
N GLU A 243 -27.47 2.86 6.14
CA GLU A 243 -28.34 2.99 4.96
C GLU A 243 -29.50 1.99 5.01
N LYS A 244 -30.57 2.29 4.29
CA LYS A 244 -31.63 1.32 4.01
C LYS A 244 -31.21 0.40 2.86
N VAL A 245 -31.02 -0.87 3.18
CA VAL A 245 -30.57 -1.92 2.25
C VAL A 245 -31.72 -2.84 1.88
N LYS A 246 -31.70 -3.35 0.66
CA LYS A 246 -32.72 -4.24 0.12
C LYS A 246 -32.64 -5.61 0.80
N VAL A 247 -33.81 -6.15 1.12
CA VAL A 247 -33.96 -7.50 1.66
C VAL A 247 -34.89 -8.31 0.76
N VAL A 248 -34.44 -9.49 0.35
CA VAL A 248 -35.19 -10.44 -0.48
C VAL A 248 -35.10 -11.81 0.20
N ASP A 249 -36.25 -12.45 0.43
CA ASP A 249 -36.34 -13.75 1.10
C ASP A 249 -35.60 -13.82 2.45
N GLY A 250 -35.64 -12.73 3.22
CA GLY A 250 -34.96 -12.60 4.51
C GLY A 250 -33.44 -12.39 4.42
N MET A 251 -32.91 -12.18 3.22
CA MET A 251 -31.49 -12.00 2.94
C MET A 251 -31.21 -10.57 2.46
N ILE A 252 -30.17 -9.95 3.00
CA ILE A 252 -29.66 -8.66 2.53
C ILE A 252 -28.95 -8.87 1.20
N VAL A 253 -29.37 -8.13 0.18
CA VAL A 253 -28.86 -8.23 -1.18
C VAL A 253 -28.22 -6.91 -1.65
N PRO A 254 -27.28 -6.96 -2.63
CA PRO A 254 -26.74 -5.77 -3.27
C PRO A 254 -27.82 -4.86 -3.87
N ASP A 255 -27.58 -3.55 -3.87
CA ASP A 255 -28.43 -2.53 -4.48
C ASP A 255 -27.61 -1.70 -5.48
N LEU A 256 -27.64 -2.12 -6.75
CA LEU A 256 -26.80 -1.56 -7.81
C LEU A 256 -27.17 -0.11 -8.16
N GLU A 257 -28.42 0.30 -7.91
CA GLU A 257 -28.87 1.68 -8.12
C GLU A 257 -28.25 2.63 -7.10
N LYS A 258 -28.07 2.15 -5.86
CA LYS A 258 -27.40 2.90 -4.77
C LYS A 258 -25.89 2.64 -4.70
N ASP A 259 -25.37 1.83 -5.63
CA ASP A 259 -23.99 1.34 -5.63
C ASP A 259 -23.60 0.69 -4.31
N ILE A 260 -24.46 -0.18 -3.78
CA ILE A 260 -24.21 -0.96 -2.57
C ILE A 260 -23.93 -2.41 -3.00
N LEU A 261 -22.70 -2.86 -2.79
CA LEU A 261 -22.21 -4.18 -3.18
C LEU A 261 -21.94 -5.04 -1.96
N LYS A 262 -21.92 -6.36 -2.15
CA LYS A 262 -21.50 -7.29 -1.11
C LYS A 262 -19.98 -7.32 -1.04
N LEU A 263 -19.45 -7.31 0.19
CA LEU A 263 -18.03 -7.47 0.51
C LEU A 263 -17.83 -8.75 1.30
N VAL A 264 -16.86 -9.55 0.90
CA VAL A 264 -16.53 -10.86 1.50
C VAL A 264 -15.04 -10.89 1.82
N VAL A 265 -14.69 -11.35 3.01
CA VAL A 265 -13.31 -11.65 3.41
C VAL A 265 -13.23 -13.11 3.83
N VAL A 266 -12.37 -13.91 3.19
CA VAL A 266 -12.18 -15.33 3.49
C VAL A 266 -10.80 -15.56 4.06
N GLU A 267 -10.74 -16.17 5.24
CA GLU A 267 -9.48 -16.55 5.87
C GLU A 267 -8.78 -17.66 5.06
N ARG A 268 -7.53 -17.41 4.65
CA ARG A 268 -6.82 -18.29 3.70
C ARG A 268 -5.52 -18.91 4.21
N HIS A 269 -5.07 -18.58 5.42
CA HIS A 269 -3.77 -19.03 5.93
C HIS A 269 -3.86 -20.38 6.65
N LYS A 270 -4.98 -20.62 7.34
CA LYS A 270 -5.19 -21.80 8.19
C LYS A 270 -6.37 -22.66 7.74
N ALA A 271 -7.06 -22.29 6.66
CA ALA A 271 -8.32 -22.92 6.26
C ALA A 271 -9.30 -23.04 7.44
N SER A 272 -9.40 -22.00 8.27
CA SER A 272 -10.26 -22.01 9.46
C SER A 272 -11.74 -22.12 9.09
N GLY A 273 -12.13 -21.58 7.92
CA GLY A 273 -13.52 -21.39 7.51
C GLY A 273 -14.12 -20.08 7.99
N ASN A 274 -13.32 -19.19 8.57
CA ASN A 274 -13.78 -17.87 8.97
C ASN A 274 -14.05 -17.01 7.74
N ILE A 275 -15.26 -16.44 7.70
CA ILE A 275 -15.73 -15.55 6.63
C ILE A 275 -16.28 -14.29 7.27
N GLY A 276 -15.76 -13.13 6.85
CA GLY A 276 -16.33 -11.82 7.14
C GLY A 276 -17.25 -11.39 6.00
N LEU A 277 -18.46 -10.96 6.31
CA LEU A 277 -19.43 -10.46 5.33
C LEU A 277 -19.83 -9.02 5.69
N GLY A 278 -20.00 -8.20 4.66
CA GLY A 278 -20.45 -6.81 4.82
C GLY A 278 -20.94 -6.22 3.51
N LEU A 279 -21.20 -4.93 3.53
CA LEU A 279 -21.61 -4.14 2.38
C LEU A 279 -20.66 -2.97 2.18
N VAL A 280 -20.40 -2.64 0.91
CA VAL A 280 -19.54 -1.54 0.53
C VAL A 280 -20.21 -0.66 -0.53
N LYS A 281 -19.94 0.65 -0.49
CA LYS A 281 -20.47 1.64 -1.41
C LYS A 281 -19.38 2.47 -2.05
N GLY A 282 -19.55 2.77 -3.34
CA GLY A 282 -18.69 3.65 -4.14
C GLY A 282 -17.83 2.93 -5.20
N PHE A 283 -17.97 1.60 -5.35
CA PHE A 283 -17.20 0.82 -6.34
C PHE A 283 -17.68 1.02 -7.78
N GLY A 284 -18.95 1.37 -7.99
CA GLY A 284 -19.54 1.58 -9.31
C GLY A 284 -19.78 0.31 -10.13
N LEU A 285 -19.57 -0.88 -9.57
CA LEU A 285 -19.72 -2.13 -10.30
C LEU A 285 -21.19 -2.44 -10.59
N LYS A 286 -21.52 -2.69 -11.86
CA LYS A 286 -22.90 -2.99 -12.31
C LYS A 286 -23.17 -4.47 -12.58
N GLN A 287 -22.13 -5.28 -12.70
CA GLN A 287 -22.23 -6.74 -12.84
C GLN A 287 -20.91 -7.39 -12.41
N GLY A 288 -20.94 -8.68 -12.08
CA GLY A 288 -19.73 -9.41 -11.74
C GLY A 288 -19.22 -9.22 -10.32
N ALA A 289 -17.95 -9.60 -10.15
CA ALA A 289 -17.19 -9.49 -8.92
C ALA A 289 -15.69 -9.29 -9.20
N LEU A 290 -15.00 -8.71 -8.22
CA LEU A 290 -13.55 -8.59 -8.14
C LEU A 290 -13.07 -9.34 -6.90
N ALA A 291 -11.95 -10.04 -7.00
CA ALA A 291 -11.29 -10.67 -5.85
C ALA A 291 -9.79 -10.40 -5.85
N SER A 292 -9.20 -10.34 -4.65
CA SER A 292 -7.77 -10.10 -4.43
C SER A 292 -7.28 -10.90 -3.23
N SER A 293 -6.07 -11.45 -3.30
CA SER A 293 -5.33 -11.94 -2.12
C SER A 293 -4.37 -10.90 -1.53
N VAL A 294 -4.21 -9.76 -2.20
CA VAL A 294 -3.47 -8.59 -1.72
C VAL A 294 -4.47 -7.69 -0.97
N ALA A 295 -4.59 -7.91 0.34
CA ALA A 295 -5.50 -7.17 1.23
C ALA A 295 -4.81 -6.80 2.54
N HIS A 296 -4.23 -5.60 2.59
CA HIS A 296 -3.41 -5.12 3.70
C HIS A 296 -4.10 -5.22 5.07
N ASP A 297 -3.46 -5.71 6.13
CA ASP A 297 -2.16 -6.40 6.21
C ASP A 297 -2.29 -7.90 6.52
N SER A 298 -3.52 -8.38 6.67
CA SER A 298 -3.76 -9.80 6.91
C SER A 298 -3.65 -10.62 5.64
N HIS A 299 -3.80 -9.99 4.47
CA HIS A 299 -3.76 -10.61 3.15
C HIS A 299 -4.63 -11.87 3.07
N ASN A 300 -5.82 -11.82 3.67
CA ASN A 300 -6.88 -12.78 3.42
C ASN A 300 -7.47 -12.53 2.01
N ILE A 301 -8.25 -13.46 1.48
CA ILE A 301 -8.95 -13.19 0.22
C ILE A 301 -10.04 -12.17 0.52
N ILE A 302 -10.06 -11.06 -0.23
CA ILE A 302 -11.13 -10.08 -0.21
C ILE A 302 -11.82 -10.07 -1.57
N ALA A 303 -13.15 -10.07 -1.59
CA ALA A 303 -13.94 -10.02 -2.80
C ALA A 303 -15.11 -9.06 -2.65
N VAL A 304 -15.42 -8.33 -3.72
CA VAL A 304 -16.57 -7.44 -3.83
C VAL A 304 -17.37 -7.81 -5.06
N GLY A 305 -18.70 -7.82 -4.98
CA GLY A 305 -19.49 -8.17 -6.13
C GLY A 305 -20.98 -7.85 -6.04
N THR A 306 -21.60 -8.01 -7.20
CA THR A 306 -23.03 -7.73 -7.43
C THR A 306 -23.93 -8.91 -7.09
N ASN A 307 -23.36 -10.12 -6.98
CA ASN A 307 -24.07 -11.35 -6.65
C ASN A 307 -23.10 -12.40 -6.09
N ASP A 308 -23.65 -13.39 -5.38
CA ASP A 308 -22.84 -14.36 -4.63
C ASP A 308 -22.12 -15.36 -5.53
N PHE A 309 -22.68 -15.64 -6.70
CA PHE A 309 -22.09 -16.61 -7.60
C PHE A 309 -20.81 -16.10 -8.27
N ASP A 310 -20.80 -14.86 -8.74
CA ASP A 310 -19.61 -14.24 -9.30
C ASP A 310 -18.52 -14.05 -8.23
N ILE A 311 -18.93 -13.69 -7.00
CA ILE A 311 -18.02 -13.60 -5.85
C ILE A 311 -17.37 -14.95 -5.58
N LEU A 312 -18.17 -16.01 -5.48
CA LEU A 312 -17.68 -17.37 -5.23
C LEU A 312 -16.71 -17.79 -6.35
N LYS A 313 -17.08 -17.57 -7.61
CA LYS A 313 -16.24 -17.94 -8.75
C LYS A 313 -14.90 -17.19 -8.74
N ALA A 314 -14.90 -15.90 -8.38
CA ALA A 314 -13.68 -15.12 -8.27
C ALA A 314 -12.78 -15.64 -7.13
N ILE A 315 -13.35 -16.03 -5.98
CA ILE A 315 -12.59 -16.61 -4.85
C ILE A 315 -12.01 -17.98 -5.21
N GLU A 316 -12.77 -18.85 -5.86
CA GLU A 316 -12.28 -20.15 -6.35
C GLU A 316 -11.10 -19.99 -7.30
N GLU A 317 -11.15 -18.97 -8.17
CA GLU A 317 -10.07 -18.69 -9.09
C GLU A 317 -8.82 -18.16 -8.36
N ILE A 318 -8.97 -17.33 -7.32
CA ILE A 318 -7.85 -16.93 -6.46
C ILE A 318 -7.19 -18.15 -5.80
N GLU A 319 -7.97 -19.11 -5.31
CA GLU A 319 -7.44 -20.37 -4.77
C GLU A 319 -6.70 -21.17 -5.84
N ARG A 320 -7.28 -21.32 -7.04
CA ARG A 320 -6.67 -22.03 -8.16
C ARG A 320 -5.32 -21.43 -8.56
N LEU A 321 -5.22 -20.09 -8.56
CA LEU A 321 -4.00 -19.34 -8.89
C LEU A 321 -2.97 -19.31 -7.74
N GLN A 322 -3.35 -19.78 -6.55
CA GLN A 322 -2.58 -19.61 -5.32
C GLN A 322 -2.29 -18.14 -4.97
N GLY A 323 -3.29 -17.30 -5.25
CA GLY A 323 -3.29 -15.87 -5.01
C GLY A 323 -3.20 -15.06 -6.30
N GLY A 324 -3.61 -13.80 -6.22
CA GLY A 324 -3.70 -12.96 -7.39
C GLY A 324 -4.76 -11.86 -7.27
N LEU A 325 -5.10 -11.34 -8.44
CA LEU A 325 -6.26 -10.48 -8.69
C LEU A 325 -7.15 -11.17 -9.72
N VAL A 326 -8.47 -11.15 -9.53
CA VAL A 326 -9.43 -11.79 -10.45
C VAL A 326 -10.61 -10.87 -10.69
N ALA A 327 -11.05 -10.76 -11.94
CA ALA A 327 -12.32 -10.17 -12.33
C ALA A 327 -13.22 -11.23 -12.99
N CYS A 328 -14.46 -11.34 -12.53
CA CYS A 328 -15.42 -12.35 -13.00
C CYS A 328 -16.77 -11.68 -13.34
N VAL A 329 -17.42 -12.14 -14.41
CA VAL A 329 -18.80 -11.76 -14.76
C VAL A 329 -19.54 -13.00 -15.27
N ASN A 330 -20.78 -13.22 -14.80
CA ASN A 330 -21.61 -14.34 -15.23
C ASN A 330 -20.90 -15.70 -15.11
N HIS A 331 -20.21 -15.92 -13.99
CA HIS A 331 -19.43 -17.11 -13.65
C HIS A 331 -18.23 -17.37 -14.58
N LYS A 332 -17.80 -16.36 -15.35
CA LYS A 332 -16.65 -16.44 -16.24
C LYS A 332 -15.57 -15.47 -15.79
N VAL A 333 -14.37 -15.98 -15.63
CA VAL A 333 -13.17 -15.16 -15.39
C VAL A 333 -12.88 -14.36 -16.65
N LEU A 334 -12.92 -13.04 -16.54
CA LEU A 334 -12.62 -12.11 -17.64
C LEU A 334 -11.13 -11.75 -17.67
N ALA A 335 -10.53 -11.60 -16.50
CA ALA A 335 -9.12 -11.29 -16.34
C ALA A 335 -8.62 -11.87 -15.01
N SER A 336 -7.34 -12.24 -14.98
CA SER A 336 -6.66 -12.69 -13.79
C SER A 336 -5.18 -12.32 -13.82
N LEU A 337 -4.63 -11.93 -12.68
CA LEU A 337 -3.20 -11.76 -12.46
C LEU A 337 -2.74 -12.78 -11.40
N PRO A 338 -2.08 -13.87 -11.78
CA PRO A 338 -1.56 -14.86 -10.83
C PRO A 338 -0.43 -14.28 -9.97
N LEU A 339 -0.52 -14.44 -8.65
CA LEU A 339 0.51 -14.03 -7.69
C LEU A 339 0.90 -15.19 -6.75
N PRO A 340 1.42 -16.31 -7.28
CA PRO A 340 1.55 -17.56 -6.53
C PRO A 340 2.59 -17.52 -5.41
N ILE A 341 3.47 -16.50 -5.37
CA ILE A 341 4.45 -16.33 -4.31
C ILE A 341 3.78 -15.61 -3.13
N ALA A 342 3.49 -16.37 -2.08
CA ALA A 342 2.76 -15.96 -0.88
C ALA A 342 1.34 -15.42 -1.15
N GLY A 343 0.82 -15.54 -2.37
CA GLY A 343 -0.40 -14.85 -2.80
C GLY A 343 -0.23 -13.35 -2.99
N LEU A 344 1.01 -12.87 -3.19
CA LEU A 344 1.36 -11.44 -3.21
C LEU A 344 2.26 -11.05 -4.39
N LEU A 345 3.15 -11.94 -4.84
CA LEU A 345 4.14 -11.64 -5.89
C LEU A 345 4.05 -12.65 -7.04
N SER A 346 4.52 -12.22 -8.21
CA SER A 346 4.65 -13.05 -9.41
C SER A 346 6.12 -13.45 -9.65
N PRO A 347 6.40 -14.67 -10.16
CA PRO A 347 7.71 -15.03 -10.67
C PRO A 347 8.00 -14.47 -12.08
N GLU A 348 6.98 -13.92 -12.76
CA GLU A 348 7.10 -13.40 -14.12
C GLU A 348 7.88 -12.06 -14.16
N PRO A 349 8.49 -11.71 -15.30
CA PRO A 349 9.09 -10.39 -15.51
C PRO A 349 8.08 -9.25 -15.34
N LEU A 350 8.57 -8.07 -14.97
CA LEU A 350 7.75 -6.88 -14.74
C LEU A 350 6.87 -6.52 -15.94
N GLU A 351 7.35 -6.72 -17.16
CA GLU A 351 6.62 -6.41 -18.40
C GLU A 351 5.43 -7.35 -18.65
N VAL A 352 5.42 -8.51 -17.99
CA VAL A 352 4.35 -9.50 -18.07
C VAL A 352 3.30 -9.28 -16.97
N VAL A 353 3.72 -8.76 -15.82
CA VAL A 353 2.90 -8.51 -14.62
C VAL A 353 2.21 -7.16 -14.71
#